data_AF-A0A5B8LYY0-F1
#
_entry.id   AF-A0A5B8LYY0-F1
#
_cell.length_a   1.000
_cell.length_b   1.000
_cell.length_c   1.000
_cell.angle_alpha   90.00
_cell.angle_beta   90.00
_cell.angle_gamma   90.00
#
_symmetry.space_group_name_H-M   'P 1'
#
loop_
_entity.id
_entity.type
_entity.pdbx_description
1 polymer ?
#
loop_
_entity_poly.entity_id
_entity_poly.type
_entity_poly.pdbx_seq_one_letter_code
_entity_poly.pdbx_strand_id
1 'polypeptide(L)'
;MGAPHMTSAELQEQHKRTETLRGPTGLGGWLILPALGLFATPVLAIPTFGDLLPLLTSGAGLTAAQMLVVWFELISNVVLQLLAPAVLLALFFQKKRYFPLLYAGWLAANLLIMLLDLVFVYNAFRSYYDTPGVVFWDQDTAQGIGRAVFGAAIWIPYMFKSVRVKNTFVN
;
A
#
# COMPACT_ATOMS: atom_id res chain seq x y z
N MET A 1 -40.06 34.78 20.85
CA MET A 1 -38.60 35.00 21.00
C MET A 1 -38.00 35.03 19.61
N GLY A 2 -37.74 36.22 19.06
CA GLY A 2 -37.07 36.36 17.77
C GLY A 2 -35.59 36.03 17.93
N ALA A 3 -35.01 35.24 17.03
CA ALA A 3 -33.58 34.99 17.03
C ALA A 3 -32.83 36.33 16.91
N PRO A 4 -31.74 36.55 17.67
CA PRO A 4 -30.97 37.78 17.60
C PRO A 4 -30.48 38.01 16.16
N HIS A 5 -30.70 39.22 15.65
CA HIS A 5 -30.27 39.62 14.32
C HIS A 5 -28.74 39.75 14.32
N MET A 6 -28.04 38.74 13.78
CA MET A 6 -26.59 38.77 13.64
C MET A 6 -26.20 39.68 12.47
N THR A 7 -25.16 40.47 12.66
CA THR A 7 -24.55 41.30 11.61
C THR A 7 -23.79 40.44 10.59
N SER A 8 -23.62 40.95 9.37
CA SER A 8 -22.85 40.26 8.32
C SER A 8 -21.42 39.92 8.76
N ALA A 9 -20.82 40.75 9.62
CA ALA A 9 -19.49 40.52 10.19
C ALA A 9 -19.49 39.34 11.17
N GLU A 10 -20.48 39.26 12.07
CA GLU A 10 -20.62 38.14 13.02
C GLU A 10 -20.90 36.81 12.30
N LEU A 11 -21.70 36.84 11.23
CA LEU A 11 -21.93 35.66 10.39
C LEU A 11 -20.66 35.19 9.68
N GLN A 12 -19.85 36.11 9.16
CA GLN A 12 -18.56 35.79 8.54
C GLN A 12 -17.56 35.21 9.56
N GLU A 13 -17.50 35.80 10.75
CA GLU A 13 -16.61 35.32 11.82
C GLU A 13 -17.05 33.96 12.37
N GLN A 14 -18.36 33.76 12.52
CA GLN A 14 -18.89 32.45 12.88
C GLN A 14 -18.54 31.42 11.81
N HIS A 15 -18.74 31.71 10.52
CA HIS A 15 -18.38 30.80 9.43
C HIS A 15 -16.89 30.43 9.45
N LYS A 16 -16.02 31.43 9.61
CA LYS A 16 -14.56 31.22 9.68
C LYS A 16 -14.17 30.37 10.90
N ARG A 17 -14.84 30.55 12.05
CA ARG A 17 -14.69 29.67 13.22
C ARG A 17 -15.15 28.25 12.92
N THR A 18 -16.31 28.07 12.27
CA THR A 18 -16.79 26.71 11.94
C THR A 18 -15.88 25.99 10.96
N GLU A 19 -15.31 26.69 9.97
CA GLU A 19 -14.35 26.10 9.03
C GLU A 19 -13.02 25.74 9.68
N THR A 20 -12.48 26.62 10.53
CA THR A 20 -11.24 26.34 11.28
C THR A 20 -11.41 25.16 12.24
N LEU A 21 -12.59 25.00 12.86
CA LEU A 21 -12.91 23.85 13.71
C LEU A 21 -12.98 22.52 12.95
N ARG A 22 -13.41 22.53 11.67
CA ARG A 22 -13.49 21.31 10.85
C ARG A 22 -12.12 20.80 10.44
N GLY A 23 -11.10 21.65 10.37
CA GLY A 23 -9.73 21.26 10.04
C GLY A 23 -9.52 20.98 8.53
N PRO A 24 -8.31 20.55 8.14
CA PRO A 24 -7.95 20.42 6.72
C PRO A 24 -8.78 19.36 5.99
N THR A 25 -9.06 19.59 4.70
CA THR A 25 -9.82 18.68 3.83
C THR A 25 -9.14 18.53 2.44
N GLY A 26 -9.66 17.63 1.61
CA GLY A 26 -9.19 17.42 0.23
C GLY A 26 -7.93 16.55 0.07
N LEU A 27 -7.55 16.33 -1.19
CA LEU A 27 -6.38 15.55 -1.60
C LEU A 27 -5.16 16.48 -1.62
N GLY A 28 -4.48 16.62 -0.48
CA GLY A 28 -3.34 17.51 -0.35
C GLY A 28 -2.52 17.26 0.92
N GLY A 29 -1.42 17.99 1.06
CA GLY A 29 -0.47 17.80 2.17
C GLY A 29 0.06 16.38 2.22
N TRP A 30 0.07 15.77 3.41
CA TRP A 30 0.58 14.42 3.64
C TRP A 30 -0.12 13.31 2.84
N LEU A 31 -1.33 13.53 2.32
CA LEU A 31 -2.00 12.55 1.45
C LEU A 31 -1.36 12.39 0.06
N ILE A 32 -0.53 13.34 -0.36
CA ILE A 32 0.20 13.25 -1.63
C ILE A 32 1.21 12.09 -1.58
N LEU A 33 1.82 11.82 -0.42
CA LEU A 33 2.84 10.78 -0.28
C LEU A 33 2.28 9.36 -0.49
N PRO A 34 1.16 8.94 0.15
CA PRO A 34 0.49 7.69 -0.17
C PRO A 34 0.10 7.56 -1.65
N ALA A 35 -0.39 8.64 -2.26
CA ALA A 35 -0.79 8.62 -3.67
C ALA A 35 0.40 8.41 -4.60
N LEU A 36 1.51 9.14 -4.37
CA LEU A 36 2.76 8.93 -5.10
C LEU A 36 3.29 7.50 -4.92
N GLY A 37 3.19 6.96 -3.71
CA GLY A 37 3.51 5.57 -3.43
C GLY A 37 2.71 4.60 -4.32
N LEU A 38 1.39 4.77 -4.39
CA LEU A 38 0.52 3.92 -5.23
C LEU A 38 0.84 4.02 -6.72
N PHE A 39 1.25 5.18 -7.22
CA PHE A 39 1.71 5.33 -8.61
C PHE A 39 3.08 4.71 -8.85
N ALA A 40 3.99 4.81 -7.87
CA ALA A 40 5.34 4.26 -7.98
C ALA A 40 5.34 2.73 -7.92
N THR A 41 4.46 2.13 -7.12
CA THR A 41 4.36 0.67 -6.92
C THR A 41 4.42 -0.14 -8.23
N PRO A 42 3.52 0.05 -9.22
CA PRO A 42 3.55 -0.75 -10.45
C PRO A 42 4.83 -0.54 -11.27
N VAL A 43 5.42 0.66 -11.24
CA VAL A 43 6.66 0.98 -11.94
C VAL A 43 7.85 0.25 -11.31
N LEU A 44 7.90 0.25 -9.98
CA LEU A 44 8.96 -0.43 -9.22
C LEU A 44 8.85 -1.96 -9.30
N ALA A 45 7.68 -2.50 -9.62
CA ALA A 45 7.46 -3.95 -9.78
C ALA A 45 7.89 -4.49 -11.16
N ILE A 46 8.25 -3.63 -12.12
CA ILE A 46 8.63 -4.06 -13.48
C ILE A 46 9.77 -5.09 -13.50
N PRO A 47 10.88 -4.92 -12.74
CA PRO A 47 11.97 -5.89 -12.74
C PRO A 47 11.50 -7.28 -12.29
N THR A 48 10.67 -7.35 -11.24
CA THR A 48 10.11 -8.61 -10.72
C THR A 48 9.34 -9.38 -11.78
N PHE A 49 8.53 -8.69 -12.60
CA PHE A 49 7.85 -9.36 -13.72
C PHE A 49 8.82 -9.83 -14.81
N GLY A 50 9.90 -9.08 -15.04
CA GLY A 50 10.99 -9.48 -15.94
C GLY A 50 11.69 -10.76 -15.50
N ASP A 51 11.85 -10.97 -14.20
CA ASP A 51 12.47 -12.16 -13.61
C ASP A 51 11.52 -13.37 -13.60
N LEU A 52 10.22 -13.15 -13.38
CA LEU A 52 9.21 -14.21 -13.29
C LEU A 52 8.79 -14.79 -14.66
N LEU A 53 8.70 -13.95 -15.70
CA LEU A 53 8.21 -14.39 -17.01
C LEU A 53 9.06 -15.51 -17.66
N PRO A 54 10.41 -15.47 -17.61
CA PRO A 54 11.24 -16.57 -18.09
C PRO A 54 11.01 -17.88 -17.33
N LEU A 55 10.76 -17.83 -16.01
CA LEU A 55 10.52 -19.01 -15.19
C LEU A 55 9.22 -19.72 -15.56
N LEU A 56 8.19 -18.95 -15.96
CA LEU A 56 6.90 -19.49 -16.40
C LEU A 56 6.94 -20.05 -17.82
N THR A 57 7.72 -19.43 -18.71
CA THR A 57 7.76 -19.81 -20.13
C THR A 57 8.75 -20.92 -20.43
N SER A 58 9.89 -20.92 -19.75
CA SER A 58 10.92 -21.95 -19.93
C SER A 58 10.72 -23.12 -18.98
N GLY A 59 10.44 -22.86 -17.69
CA GLY A 59 10.08 -23.83 -16.63
C GLY A 59 11.01 -25.04 -16.45
N ALA A 60 12.05 -25.18 -17.26
CA ALA A 60 12.81 -26.39 -17.45
C ALA A 60 13.68 -26.62 -16.21
N GLY A 61 13.43 -27.73 -15.52
CA GLY A 61 14.15 -28.10 -14.31
C GLY A 61 13.47 -27.69 -13.01
N LEU A 62 12.33 -26.99 -13.05
CA LEU A 62 11.54 -26.74 -11.84
C LEU A 62 10.67 -27.96 -11.50
N THR A 63 10.65 -28.31 -10.21
CA THR A 63 9.69 -29.27 -9.66
C THR A 63 8.28 -28.66 -9.61
N ALA A 64 7.25 -29.50 -9.47
CA ALA A 64 5.88 -29.03 -9.31
C ALA A 64 5.70 -28.07 -8.12
N ALA A 65 6.39 -28.33 -6.99
CA ALA A 65 6.34 -27.46 -5.82
C ALA A 65 6.97 -26.08 -6.10
N GLN A 66 8.11 -26.02 -6.79
CA GLN A 66 8.76 -24.77 -7.19
C GLN A 66 7.89 -23.98 -8.17
N MET A 67 7.25 -24.65 -9.12
CA MET A 67 6.32 -24.01 -10.05
C MET A 67 5.10 -23.40 -9.33
N LEU A 68 4.58 -24.06 -8.28
CA LEU A 68 3.51 -23.48 -7.46
C LEU A 68 3.94 -22.20 -6.74
N VAL A 69 5.19 -22.13 -6.25
CA VAL A 69 5.75 -20.91 -5.64
C VAL A 69 5.85 -19.79 -6.67
N VAL A 70 6.36 -20.08 -7.88
CA VAL A 70 6.44 -19.07 -8.96
C VAL A 70 5.04 -18.56 -9.34
N TRP A 71 4.02 -19.42 -9.42
CA TRP A 71 2.64 -18.99 -9.65
C TRP A 71 2.08 -18.14 -8.51
N PHE A 72 2.35 -18.52 -7.26
CA PHE A 72 1.96 -17.74 -6.09
C PHE A 72 2.60 -16.33 -6.13
N GLU A 73 3.90 -16.26 -6.40
CA GLU A 73 4.63 -14.99 -6.50
C GLU A 73 4.07 -14.13 -7.63
N LEU A 74 3.82 -14.68 -8.81
CA LEU A 74 3.22 -13.96 -9.93
C LEU A 74 1.83 -13.42 -9.58
N ILE A 75 0.93 -14.29 -9.11
CA ILE A 75 -0.46 -13.92 -8.84
C ILE A 75 -0.50 -12.85 -7.75
N SER A 76 0.29 -13.02 -6.70
CA SER A 76 0.35 -12.07 -5.60
C SER A 76 0.92 -10.71 -6.04
N ASN A 77 1.95 -10.69 -6.89
CA ASN A 77 2.49 -9.45 -7.47
C ASN A 77 1.50 -8.76 -8.41
N VAL A 78 0.79 -9.51 -9.27
CA VAL A 78 -0.26 -8.93 -10.12
C VAL A 78 -1.35 -8.29 -9.27
N VAL A 79 -1.83 -8.99 -8.25
CA VAL A 79 -2.91 -8.50 -7.38
C VAL A 79 -2.44 -7.31 -6.55
N LEU A 80 -1.31 -7.41 -5.86
CA LEU A 80 -0.87 -6.39 -4.89
C LEU A 80 -0.11 -5.22 -5.50
N GLN A 81 0.60 -5.41 -6.62
CA GLN A 81 1.41 -4.35 -7.23
C GLN A 81 0.74 -3.68 -8.43
N LEU A 82 -0.27 -4.31 -9.04
CA LEU A 82 -0.98 -3.73 -10.19
C LEU A 82 -2.46 -3.45 -9.89
N LEU A 83 -3.23 -4.49 -9.57
CA LEU A 83 -4.68 -4.37 -9.44
C LEU A 83 -5.09 -3.56 -8.20
N ALA A 84 -4.53 -3.88 -7.03
CA ALA A 84 -4.86 -3.19 -5.79
C ALA A 84 -4.48 -1.69 -5.83
N PRO A 85 -3.29 -1.27 -6.31
CA PRO A 85 -2.97 0.14 -6.44
C PRO A 85 -3.90 0.88 -7.41
N ALA A 86 -4.28 0.26 -8.53
CA ALA A 86 -5.24 0.86 -9.46
C ALA A 86 -6.61 1.09 -8.81
N VAL A 87 -7.14 0.10 -8.09
CA VAL A 87 -8.40 0.23 -7.34
C VAL A 87 -8.28 1.29 -6.25
N LEU A 88 -7.18 1.30 -5.49
CA LEU A 88 -6.94 2.28 -4.44
C LEU A 88 -6.84 3.69 -4.99
N LEU A 89 -6.19 3.90 -6.13
CA LEU A 89 -6.16 5.20 -6.80
C LEU A 89 -7.56 5.64 -7.25
N ALA A 90 -8.36 4.74 -7.82
CA ALA A 90 -9.74 5.05 -8.18
C ALA A 90 -10.55 5.50 -6.94
N LEU A 91 -10.47 4.75 -5.84
CA LEU A 91 -11.12 5.12 -4.58
C LEU A 91 -10.57 6.42 -3.98
N PHE A 92 -9.26 6.66 -4.13
CA PHE A 92 -8.58 7.85 -3.66
C PHE A 92 -9.14 9.11 -4.32
N PHE A 93 -9.20 9.12 -5.66
CA PHE A 93 -9.70 10.27 -6.41
C PHE A 93 -11.21 10.46 -6.28
N GLN A 94 -11.96 9.36 -6.12
CA GLN A 94 -13.40 9.40 -5.81
C GLN A 94 -13.69 9.80 -4.35
N LYS A 95 -12.65 9.93 -3.51
CA LYS A 95 -12.73 10.28 -2.09
C LYS A 95 -13.65 9.32 -1.31
N LYS A 96 -13.65 8.04 -1.67
CA LYS A 96 -14.51 7.02 -1.05
C LYS A 96 -14.10 6.72 0.37
N ARG A 97 -15.09 6.58 1.27
CA ARG A 97 -14.88 6.24 2.69
C ARG A 97 -14.13 4.92 2.93
N TYR A 98 -14.13 4.03 1.93
CA TYR A 98 -13.42 2.74 2.01
C TYR A 98 -11.93 2.85 1.73
N PHE A 99 -11.45 3.94 1.12
CA PHE A 99 -10.04 4.11 0.77
C PHE A 99 -9.10 3.92 1.97
N PRO A 100 -9.28 4.59 3.13
CA PRO A 100 -8.33 4.50 4.23
C PRO A 100 -8.21 3.07 4.80
N LEU A 101 -9.35 2.36 4.89
CA LEU A 101 -9.39 0.98 5.37
C LEU A 101 -8.69 0.04 4.38
N LEU A 102 -9.02 0.13 3.09
CA LEU A 102 -8.45 -0.74 2.07
C LEU A 102 -6.96 -0.45 1.84
N TYR A 103 -6.52 0.80 1.95
CA TYR A 103 -5.11 1.16 1.87
C TYR A 103 -4.31 0.55 3.03
N ALA A 104 -4.83 0.63 4.26
CA ALA A 104 -4.22 0.00 5.42
C ALA A 104 -4.18 -1.53 5.28
N GLY A 105 -5.29 -2.14 4.80
CA GLY A 105 -5.36 -3.56 4.50
C GLY A 105 -4.36 -3.99 3.42
N TRP A 106 -4.17 -3.17 2.39
CA TRP A 106 -3.18 -3.41 1.33
C TRP A 106 -1.74 -3.37 1.85
N LEU A 107 -1.39 -2.42 2.72
CA LEU A 107 -0.07 -2.41 3.37
C LEU A 107 0.18 -3.66 4.21
N ALA A 108 -0.82 -4.07 5.01
CA ALA A 108 -0.74 -5.28 5.82
C ALA A 108 -0.64 -6.55 4.95
N ALA A 109 -1.41 -6.61 3.86
CA ALA A 109 -1.38 -7.72 2.92
C ALA A 109 -0.02 -7.82 2.20
N ASN A 110 0.58 -6.70 1.79
CA ASN A 110 1.93 -6.70 1.22
C ASN A 110 2.96 -7.28 2.19
N LEU A 111 2.94 -6.83 3.44
CA LEU A 111 3.85 -7.36 4.47
C LEU A 111 3.62 -8.87 4.68
N LEU A 112 2.36 -9.30 4.81
CA LEU A 112 2.03 -10.70 5.00
C LEU A 112 2.46 -11.58 3.82
N ILE A 113 2.14 -11.18 2.59
CA ILE A 113 2.49 -11.92 1.38
C ILE A 113 4.00 -12.00 1.22
N MET A 114 4.74 -10.92 1.44
CA MET A 114 6.21 -10.94 1.40
C MET A 114 6.80 -11.94 2.41
N LEU A 115 6.26 -12.02 3.63
CA LEU A 115 6.71 -12.99 4.63
C LEU A 115 6.37 -14.43 4.24
N LEU A 116 5.18 -14.65 3.68
CA LEU A 116 4.77 -15.98 3.18
C LEU A 116 5.64 -16.40 2.00
N ASP A 117 5.93 -15.48 1.09
CA ASP A 117 6.76 -15.71 -0.08
C ASP A 117 8.18 -16.15 0.32
N LEU A 118 8.80 -15.45 1.28
CA LEU A 118 10.09 -15.86 1.84
C LEU A 118 10.06 -17.29 2.39
N VAL A 119 8.99 -17.65 3.12
CA VAL A 119 8.85 -19.01 3.65
C VAL A 119 8.69 -20.02 2.51
N PHE A 120 7.87 -19.72 1.50
CA PHE A 120 7.62 -20.63 0.39
C PHE A 120 8.85 -20.83 -0.49
N VAL A 121 9.55 -19.74 -0.83
CA VAL A 121 10.79 -19.75 -1.60
C VAL A 121 11.87 -20.53 -0.85
N TYR A 122 12.10 -20.25 0.43
CA TYR A 122 13.08 -20.98 1.23
C TYR A 122 12.83 -22.48 1.24
N ASN A 123 11.57 -22.89 1.43
CA ASN A 123 11.24 -24.32 1.49
C ASN A 123 11.31 -25.00 0.12
N ALA A 124 10.84 -24.35 -0.95
CA ALA A 124 10.83 -24.93 -2.30
C ALA A 124 12.21 -24.97 -2.98
N PHE A 125 13.09 -24.04 -2.60
CA PHE A 125 14.45 -23.91 -3.17
C PHE A 125 15.54 -24.19 -2.13
N ARG A 126 15.23 -24.93 -1.06
CA ARG A 126 16.16 -25.22 0.03
C ARG A 126 17.51 -25.76 -0.44
N SER A 127 17.51 -26.72 -1.37
CA SER A 127 18.75 -27.31 -1.89
C SER A 127 19.65 -26.31 -2.61
N TYR A 128 19.08 -25.26 -3.19
CA TYR A 128 19.83 -24.16 -3.79
C TYR A 128 20.46 -23.29 -2.70
N TYR A 129 19.70 -22.94 -1.66
CA TYR A 129 20.19 -22.12 -0.55
C TYR A 129 21.16 -22.83 0.40
N ASP A 130 21.16 -24.17 0.43
CA ASP A 130 22.16 -24.95 1.15
C ASP A 130 23.54 -24.95 0.44
N THR A 131 23.64 -24.39 -0.78
CA THR A 131 24.90 -24.31 -1.53
C THR A 131 25.86 -23.28 -0.90
N PRO A 132 27.13 -23.64 -0.64
CA PRO A 132 28.10 -22.70 -0.08
C PRO A 132 28.23 -21.42 -0.91
N GLY A 133 28.13 -20.27 -0.25
CA GLY A 133 28.23 -18.94 -0.87
C GLY A 133 26.92 -18.34 -1.35
N VAL A 134 25.81 -19.09 -1.31
CA VAL A 134 24.47 -18.55 -1.54
C VAL A 134 23.90 -18.06 -0.20
N VAL A 135 23.49 -16.79 -0.15
CA VAL A 135 22.91 -16.18 1.05
C VAL A 135 21.42 -15.95 0.80
N PHE A 136 20.58 -16.67 1.53
CA PHE A 136 19.13 -16.47 1.47
C PHE A 136 18.69 -15.18 2.16
N TRP A 137 19.31 -14.85 3.30
CA TRP A 137 18.99 -13.66 4.09
C TRP A 137 20.03 -12.57 3.87
N ASP A 138 19.85 -11.81 2.79
CA ASP A 138 20.75 -10.72 2.43
C ASP A 138 20.27 -9.34 2.93
N GLN A 139 21.11 -8.33 2.68
CA GLN A 139 20.84 -6.96 3.09
C GLN A 139 19.61 -6.38 2.38
N ASP A 140 19.36 -6.76 1.13
CA ASP A 140 18.23 -6.25 0.35
C ASP A 140 16.90 -6.80 0.86
N THR A 141 16.85 -8.09 1.22
CA THR A 141 15.71 -8.74 1.87
C THR A 141 15.39 -8.05 3.20
N ALA A 142 16.41 -7.88 4.05
CA ALA A 142 16.23 -7.23 5.35
C ALA A 142 15.75 -5.77 5.21
N GLN A 143 16.27 -5.02 4.24
CA GLN A 143 15.83 -3.67 3.95
C GLN A 143 14.42 -3.62 3.39
N GLY A 144 14.04 -4.55 2.51
CA GLY A 144 12.68 -4.65 1.96
C GLY A 144 11.64 -4.81 3.06
N ILE A 145 11.87 -5.77 3.96
CA ILE A 145 11.01 -6.00 5.13
C ILE A 145 10.97 -4.78 6.04
N GLY A 146 12.13 -4.20 6.34
CA GLY A 146 12.23 -2.99 7.14
C GLY A 146 11.38 -1.85 6.57
N ARG A 147 11.53 -1.54 5.27
CA ARG A 147 10.76 -0.49 4.59
C ARG A 147 9.26 -0.77 4.64
N ALA A 148 8.82 -2.01 4.44
CA ALA A 148 7.41 -2.38 4.52
C ALA A 148 6.84 -2.17 5.94
N VAL A 149 7.57 -2.61 6.96
CA VAL A 149 7.18 -2.45 8.37
C VAL A 149 7.12 -0.97 8.75
N PHE A 150 8.15 -0.18 8.42
CA PHE A 150 8.16 1.26 8.69
C PHE A 150 7.03 1.99 7.95
N GLY A 151 6.81 1.65 6.68
CA GLY A 151 5.70 2.19 5.89
C GLY A 151 4.35 1.90 6.54
N ALA A 152 4.11 0.65 6.93
CA ALA A 152 2.88 0.25 7.62
C ALA A 152 2.71 0.99 8.96
N ALA A 153 3.77 1.07 9.77
CA ALA A 153 3.75 1.74 11.07
C ALA A 153 3.45 3.25 10.99
N ILE A 154 3.83 3.90 9.89
CA ILE A 154 3.54 5.32 9.66
C ILE A 154 2.13 5.49 9.07
N TRP A 155 1.83 4.78 7.99
CA TRP A 155 0.67 5.07 7.18
C TRP A 155 -0.63 4.49 7.75
N ILE A 156 -0.58 3.33 8.39
CA ILE A 156 -1.79 2.73 8.99
C ILE A 156 -2.37 3.66 10.08
N PRO A 157 -1.59 4.13 11.07
CA PRO A 157 -2.10 5.10 12.04
C PRO A 157 -2.55 6.41 11.38
N TYR A 158 -1.82 6.89 10.38
CA TYR A 158 -2.20 8.11 9.65
C TYR A 158 -3.59 7.97 9.00
N MET A 159 -3.87 6.85 8.34
CA MET A 159 -5.17 6.60 7.68
C MET A 159 -6.35 6.60 8.67
N PHE A 160 -6.15 6.18 9.92
CA PHE A 160 -7.24 6.11 10.91
C PHE A 160 -7.33 7.30 11.86
N LYS A 161 -6.19 7.97 12.15
CA LYS A 161 -6.14 9.05 13.16
C LYS A 161 -6.14 10.45 12.55
N SER A 162 -5.72 10.61 11.29
CA SER A 162 -5.60 11.92 10.66
C SER A 162 -6.96 12.61 10.48
N VAL A 163 -7.07 13.85 10.97
CA VAL A 163 -8.24 14.73 10.75
C VAL A 163 -8.47 14.96 9.27
N ARG A 164 -7.39 15.18 8.49
CA ARG A 164 -7.49 15.36 7.03
C ARG A 164 -8.11 14.15 6.36
N VAL A 165 -7.65 12.94 6.69
CA VAL A 165 -8.15 11.71 6.07
C VAL A 165 -9.64 11.55 6.35
N LYS A 166 -10.06 11.73 7.61
CA LYS A 166 -11.48 11.65 8.01
C LYS A 166 -12.36 12.67 7.28
N ASN A 167 -11.84 13.88 7.05
CA ASN A 167 -12.58 14.92 6.34
C ASN A 167 -12.59 14.74 4.82
N THR A 168 -11.55 14.10 4.26
CA THR A 168 -11.41 13.93 2.81
C THR A 168 -12.22 12.74 2.29
N PHE A 169 -12.18 11.60 2.97
CA PHE A 169 -12.78 10.35 2.49
C PHE A 169 -14.16 10.10 3.09
N VAL A 170 -15.15 10.85 2.62
CA VAL A 170 -16.53 10.83 3.16
C VAL A 170 -17.58 10.35 2.15
N ASN A 171 -17.19 10.12 0.90
CA ASN A 171 -18.08 9.73 -0.22
C ASN A 171 -18.36 8.22 -0.31
#